data_AF-A0AAD5MNK4-F1
#
_entry.id   AF-A0AAD5MNK4-F1
#
_cell.length_a   1.000
_cell.length_b   1.000
_cell.length_c   1.000
_cell.angle_alpha   90.00
_cell.angle_beta   90.00
_cell.angle_gamma   90.00
#
_symmetry.space_group_name_H-M   'P 1'
#
loop_
_entity.id
_entity.type
_entity.pdbx_description
1 polymer ?
#
loop_
_entity_poly.entity_id
_entity_poly.type
_entity_poly.pdbx_seq_one_letter_code
_entity_poly.pdbx_strand_id
1 'polypeptide(L)'
;MLSSTWAFSFEECNVTQSCWFHPPGCEANTRECISGVRWSMEPDGIRIQLQTYVNDLDTTRPYYASLGFSYNQRMDDDTVVECVQPAGGTGKVQVSFNDETHNYVLPQASSVLLEGGSSMLEDGLLTCDMKLLLDNVALVSNDTKFMVITM
;
A
#
# COMPACT_ATOMS: atom_id res chain seq x y z
N MET A 1 -23.80 -13.94 -16.87
CA MET A 1 -23.72 -12.60 -16.26
C MET A 1 -22.83 -12.74 -15.05
N LEU A 2 -21.54 -12.40 -15.17
CA LEU A 2 -20.63 -12.36 -14.03
C LEU A 2 -21.00 -11.10 -13.24
N SER A 3 -21.51 -11.29 -12.03
CA SER A 3 -21.79 -10.21 -11.11
C SER A 3 -20.45 -9.59 -10.72
N SER A 4 -20.09 -8.46 -11.33
CA SER A 4 -18.95 -7.66 -10.91
C SER A 4 -19.25 -7.13 -9.51
N THR A 5 -18.79 -7.84 -8.48
CA THR A 5 -18.64 -7.27 -7.14
C THR A 5 -17.75 -6.05 -7.29
N TRP A 6 -18.24 -4.91 -6.82
CA TRP A 6 -17.50 -3.66 -6.82
C TRP A 6 -16.26 -3.83 -5.96
N ALA A 7 -15.09 -3.79 -6.58
CA ALA A 7 -13.80 -3.97 -5.92
C ALA A 7 -13.63 -3.01 -4.74
N PHE A 8 -14.00 -1.75 -4.97
CA PHE A 8 -13.93 -0.65 -4.02
C PHE A 8 -15.23 -0.51 -3.24
N SER A 9 -15.48 -1.42 -2.30
CA SER A 9 -16.51 -1.25 -1.28
C SER A 9 -15.85 -0.83 0.03
N PHE A 10 -16.16 0.37 0.49
CA PHE A 10 -15.64 0.90 1.74
C PHE A 10 -16.76 1.53 2.58
N GLU A 11 -17.87 0.81 2.73
CA GLU A 11 -18.99 1.21 3.58
C GLU A 11 -18.55 1.52 5.03
N GLU A 12 -17.41 0.99 5.45
CA GLU A 12 -16.77 1.20 6.75
C GLU A 12 -15.97 2.52 6.87
N CYS A 13 -15.80 3.29 5.78
CA CYS A 13 -15.13 4.58 5.81
C CYS A 13 -15.85 5.56 6.73
N ASN A 14 -15.09 6.29 7.54
CA ASN A 14 -15.57 7.23 8.55
C ASN A 14 -16.42 6.58 9.66
N VAL A 15 -16.46 5.25 9.74
CA VAL A 15 -17.14 4.49 10.80
C VAL A 15 -16.11 3.73 11.64
N THR A 16 -15.49 2.71 11.05
CA THR A 16 -14.44 1.87 11.68
C THR A 16 -13.09 2.07 11.02
N GLN A 17 -13.07 2.60 9.79
CA GLN A 17 -11.87 2.75 8.98
C GLN A 17 -11.76 4.19 8.47
N SER A 18 -10.53 4.65 8.31
CA SER A 18 -10.23 5.83 7.51
C SER A 18 -9.95 5.40 6.08
N CYS A 19 -10.27 6.27 5.12
CA CYS A 19 -10.16 5.94 3.72
C CYS A 19 -9.67 7.13 2.89
N TRP A 20 -9.04 6.80 1.78
CA TRP A 20 -8.65 7.74 0.75
C TRP A 20 -8.92 7.13 -0.62
N PHE A 21 -9.50 7.93 -1.51
CA PHE A 21 -9.92 7.52 -2.84
C PHE A 21 -9.21 8.32 -3.92
N HIS A 22 -8.96 7.68 -5.06
CA HIS A 22 -8.35 8.30 -6.22
C HIS A 22 -9.15 7.98 -7.51
N PRO A 23 -9.52 8.99 -8.31
CA PRO A 23 -9.35 10.43 -8.05
C PRO A 23 -10.21 10.92 -6.86
N PRO A 24 -9.88 12.06 -6.23
CA PRO A 24 -10.68 12.61 -5.14
C PRO A 24 -12.14 12.81 -5.56
N GLY A 25 -13.10 12.35 -4.73
CA GLY A 25 -14.54 12.49 -4.98
C GLY A 25 -15.18 11.33 -5.75
N CYS A 26 -14.40 10.34 -6.21
CA CYS A 26 -14.93 9.20 -6.95
C CYS A 26 -15.83 8.29 -6.09
N GLU A 27 -15.81 8.41 -4.76
CA GLU A 27 -16.67 7.65 -3.86
C GLU A 27 -18.16 7.92 -4.07
N ALA A 28 -18.52 9.08 -4.65
CA ALA A 28 -19.89 9.37 -5.07
C ALA A 28 -20.37 8.48 -6.23
N ASN A 29 -19.44 7.95 -7.03
CA ASN A 29 -19.68 6.98 -8.08
C ASN A 29 -18.46 6.05 -8.21
N THR A 30 -18.46 4.95 -7.44
CA THR A 30 -17.31 4.05 -7.31
C THR A 30 -16.79 3.44 -8.62
N ARG A 31 -17.49 3.60 -9.76
CA ARG A 31 -16.99 3.23 -11.11
C ARG A 31 -15.82 4.09 -11.55
N GLU A 32 -15.76 5.30 -11.02
CA GLU A 32 -14.76 6.30 -11.38
C GLU A 32 -13.50 6.16 -10.53
N CYS A 33 -13.56 5.39 -9.44
CA CYS A 33 -12.39 5.12 -8.61
C CYS A 33 -11.43 4.17 -9.32
N ILE A 34 -10.20 4.62 -9.49
CA ILE A 34 -9.11 3.81 -10.02
C ILE A 34 -8.22 3.24 -8.92
N SER A 35 -8.19 3.90 -7.76
CA SER A 35 -7.46 3.42 -6.58
C SER A 35 -8.17 3.83 -5.28
N GLY A 36 -7.88 3.10 -4.22
CA GLY A 36 -8.37 3.39 -2.89
C GLY A 36 -7.49 2.76 -1.83
N VAL A 37 -7.37 3.44 -0.70
CA VAL A 37 -6.68 2.96 0.49
C VAL A 37 -7.64 3.05 1.65
N ARG A 38 -7.69 2.01 2.48
CA ARG A 38 -8.32 2.04 3.79
C ARG A 38 -7.36 1.62 4.87
N TRP A 39 -7.52 2.22 6.03
CA TRP A 39 -6.71 1.87 7.19
C TRP A 39 -7.49 1.99 8.50
N SER A 40 -7.04 1.21 9.48
CA SER A 40 -7.52 1.26 10.85
C SER A 40 -6.36 1.15 11.83
N MET A 41 -6.43 1.89 12.92
CA MET A 41 -5.47 1.77 14.02
C MET A 41 -5.75 0.48 14.80
N GLU A 42 -4.70 -0.33 15.00
CA GLU A 42 -4.65 -1.44 15.94
C GLU A 42 -3.73 -1.05 17.12
N PRO A 43 -3.77 -1.74 18.27
CA PRO A 43 -2.98 -1.37 19.44
C PRO A 43 -1.46 -1.29 19.20
N ASP A 44 -0.95 -2.09 18.25
CA ASP A 44 0.46 -2.29 17.95
C ASP A 44 0.84 -1.82 16.53
N GLY A 45 -0.08 -1.16 15.80
CA GLY A 45 0.19 -0.74 14.44
C GLY A 45 -1.00 -0.22 13.64
N ILE A 46 -0.82 -0.16 12.32
CA ILE A 46 -1.85 0.26 11.37
C ILE A 46 -2.10 -0.88 10.40
N ARG A 47 -3.34 -1.35 10.33
CA ARG A 47 -3.77 -2.27 9.26
C ARG A 47 -4.17 -1.45 8.04
N ILE A 48 -3.61 -1.78 6.90
CA ILE A 48 -3.80 -1.06 5.63
C ILE A 48 -4.22 -2.06 4.56
N GLN A 49 -5.23 -1.67 3.78
CA GLN A 49 -5.54 -2.32 2.51
C GLN A 49 -5.49 -1.27 1.41
N LEU A 50 -4.73 -1.59 0.35
CA LEU A 50 -4.63 -0.78 -0.86
C LEU A 50 -5.22 -1.57 -2.01
N GLN A 51 -6.00 -0.89 -2.85
CA GLN A 51 -6.52 -1.44 -4.09
C GLN A 51 -6.28 -0.45 -5.21
N THR A 52 -5.86 -0.93 -6.38
CA THR A 52 -5.74 -0.09 -7.57
C THR A 52 -5.89 -0.92 -8.83
N TYR A 53 -6.60 -0.38 -9.82
CA TYR A 53 -6.54 -0.93 -11.16
C TYR A 53 -5.15 -0.66 -11.75
N VAL A 54 -4.56 -1.69 -12.33
CA VAL A 54 -3.27 -1.64 -13.02
C VAL A 54 -3.47 -2.09 -14.46
N ASN A 55 -3.24 -1.19 -15.39
CA ASN A 55 -3.42 -1.43 -16.82
C ASN A 55 -2.06 -1.54 -17.53
N ASP A 56 -1.11 -2.30 -16.95
CA ASP A 56 0.17 -2.54 -17.62
C ASP A 56 -0.05 -3.42 -18.86
N LEU A 57 0.47 -2.96 -20.00
CA LEU A 57 0.39 -3.63 -21.28
C LEU A 57 1.36 -4.82 -21.37
N ASP A 58 2.42 -4.82 -20.55
CA ASP A 58 3.43 -5.87 -20.53
C ASP A 58 3.23 -6.82 -19.34
N THR A 59 2.40 -7.84 -19.56
CA THR A 59 2.13 -8.92 -18.58
C THR A 59 3.37 -9.72 -18.15
N THR A 60 4.54 -9.49 -18.76
CA THR A 60 5.80 -10.12 -18.35
C THR A 60 6.52 -9.37 -17.23
N ARG A 61 6.06 -8.15 -16.90
CA ARG A 61 6.63 -7.32 -15.84
C ARG A 61 5.86 -7.48 -14.53
N PRO A 62 6.50 -7.26 -13.38
CA PRO A 62 5.79 -7.13 -12.12
C PRO A 62 4.85 -5.93 -12.14
N TYR A 63 3.65 -6.12 -11.61
CA TYR A 63 2.73 -5.04 -11.29
C TYR A 63 3.11 -4.42 -9.95
N TYR A 64 2.93 -3.11 -9.86
CA TYR A 64 3.42 -2.31 -8.76
C TYR A 64 2.39 -1.29 -8.31
N ALA A 65 2.27 -1.11 -7.00
CA ALA A 65 1.61 0.04 -6.39
C ALA A 65 2.32 0.41 -5.09
N SER A 66 2.28 1.69 -4.72
CA SER A 66 2.91 2.18 -3.51
C SER A 66 2.00 3.13 -2.74
N LEU A 67 2.19 3.14 -1.42
CA LEU A 67 1.64 4.13 -0.51
C LEU A 67 2.80 4.79 0.23
N GLY A 68 2.94 6.10 0.06
CA GLY A 68 3.94 6.91 0.75
C GLY A 68 3.38 7.51 2.03
N PHE A 69 4.20 7.53 3.09
CA PHE A 69 3.93 8.26 4.32
C PHE A 69 4.74 9.55 4.27
N SER A 70 4.07 10.65 3.97
CA SER A 70 4.70 11.93 3.68
C SER A 70 4.12 13.07 4.51
N TYR A 71 4.95 14.09 4.75
CA TYR A 71 4.51 15.38 5.29
C TYR A 71 3.81 16.25 4.23
N ASN A 72 3.88 15.87 2.97
CA ASN A 72 3.27 16.59 1.86
C ASN A 72 2.51 15.61 0.91
N GLN A 73 2.12 16.06 -0.28
CA GLN A 73 1.35 15.24 -1.25
C GLN A 73 2.23 14.56 -2.31
N ARG A 74 3.52 14.38 -2.03
CA ARG A 74 4.52 13.75 -2.88
C ARG A 74 5.13 12.58 -2.14
N MET A 75 5.88 11.77 -2.87
CA MET A 75 6.75 10.74 -2.31
C MET A 75 8.17 11.21 -2.59
N ASP A 76 8.66 12.20 -1.83
CA ASP A 76 9.97 12.83 -1.99
C ASP A 76 10.75 12.78 -0.67
N ASP A 77 11.71 11.86 -0.58
CA ASP A 77 12.41 11.48 0.66
C ASP A 77 11.48 10.85 1.72
N ASP A 78 10.58 9.99 1.27
CA ASP A 78 9.52 9.42 2.10
C ASP A 78 9.64 7.90 2.30
N THR A 79 9.13 7.44 3.44
CA THR A 79 8.89 6.02 3.67
C THR A 79 7.74 5.54 2.81
N VAL A 80 7.95 4.45 2.10
CA VAL A 80 6.98 3.86 1.19
C VAL A 80 6.71 2.43 1.62
N VAL A 81 5.44 2.02 1.62
CA VAL A 81 5.08 0.61 1.52
C VAL A 81 4.72 0.31 0.08
N GLU A 82 5.36 -0.70 -0.48
CA GLU A 82 5.18 -1.09 -1.86
C GLU A 82 4.61 -2.49 -1.99
N CYS A 83 3.65 -2.63 -2.89
CA CYS A 83 3.06 -3.88 -3.31
C CYS A 83 3.67 -4.31 -4.64
N VAL A 84 4.18 -5.53 -4.67
CA VAL A 84 4.76 -6.11 -5.87
C VAL A 84 4.06 -7.42 -6.16
N GLN A 85 3.37 -7.49 -7.30
CA GLN A 85 2.86 -8.73 -7.84
C GLN A 85 3.72 -9.12 -9.05
N PRO A 86 4.61 -10.12 -8.94
CA PRO A 86 5.39 -10.57 -10.07
C PRO A 86 4.48 -11.20 -11.14
N ALA A 87 4.93 -11.18 -12.40
CA ALA A 87 4.24 -11.82 -13.53
C ALA A 87 3.99 -13.33 -13.30
N GLY A 88 4.79 -13.96 -12.44
CA GLY A 88 4.53 -15.29 -11.91
C GLY A 88 5.03 -15.40 -10.47
N GLY A 89 4.30 -16.14 -9.65
CA GLY A 89 4.63 -16.37 -8.25
C GLY A 89 3.81 -15.52 -7.28
N THR A 90 4.23 -15.55 -6.01
CA THR A 90 3.50 -14.91 -4.91
C THR A 90 3.84 -13.43 -4.82
N GLY A 91 2.81 -12.59 -4.77
CA GLY A 91 2.98 -11.17 -4.49
C GLY A 91 3.45 -10.91 -3.06
N LYS A 92 4.06 -9.75 -2.85
CA LYS A 92 4.64 -9.36 -1.56
C LYS A 92 4.43 -7.87 -1.30
N VAL A 93 4.52 -7.51 -0.03
CA VAL A 93 4.61 -6.12 0.43
C VAL A 93 5.98 -5.89 1.04
N GLN A 94 6.58 -4.73 0.79
CA GLN A 94 7.89 -4.36 1.32
C GLN A 94 7.86 -2.91 1.82
N VAL A 95 8.73 -2.60 2.78
CA VAL A 95 9.03 -1.21 3.17
C VAL A 95 10.23 -0.75 2.35
N SER A 96 10.11 0.43 1.78
CA SER A 96 11.10 1.10 0.94
C SER A 96 11.27 2.56 1.35
N PHE A 97 12.32 3.19 0.83
CA PHE A 97 12.53 4.63 0.89
C PHE A 97 12.52 5.20 -0.52
N ASN A 98 11.72 6.23 -0.77
CA ASN A 98 11.71 6.94 -2.04
C ASN A 98 12.69 8.12 -1.98
N ASP A 99 13.76 8.09 -2.77
CA ASP A 99 14.75 9.19 -2.85
C ASP A 99 14.34 10.29 -3.86
N GLU A 100 13.05 10.53 -4.01
CA GLU A 100 12.40 11.31 -5.07
C GLU A 100 12.36 10.62 -6.45
N THR A 101 13.26 9.66 -6.72
CA THR A 101 13.43 9.08 -8.06
C THR A 101 13.08 7.60 -8.11
N HIS A 102 13.47 6.84 -7.10
CA HIS A 102 13.30 5.40 -7.04
C HIS A 102 12.99 4.94 -5.62
N ASN A 103 12.30 3.81 -5.51
CA ASN A 103 12.08 3.14 -4.23
C ASN A 103 13.23 2.17 -3.96
N TYR A 104 13.99 2.41 -2.89
CA TYR A 104 14.98 1.47 -2.37
C TYR A 104 14.34 0.61 -1.29
N VAL A 105 14.22 -0.68 -1.56
CA VAL A 105 13.74 -1.66 -0.58
C VAL A 105 14.65 -1.64 0.65
N LEU A 106 14.03 -1.63 1.83
CA LEU A 106 14.67 -1.74 3.13
C LEU A 106 14.36 -3.12 3.72
N PRO A 107 15.18 -4.16 3.50
CA PRO A 107 14.85 -5.53 3.91
C PRO A 107 14.73 -5.68 5.42
N GLN A 108 15.60 -5.00 6.18
CA GLN A 108 15.56 -5.06 7.64
C GLN A 108 14.30 -4.37 8.18
N ALA A 109 13.96 -3.18 7.68
CA ALA A 109 12.72 -2.49 8.05
C ALA A 109 11.49 -3.34 7.68
N SER A 110 11.46 -3.92 6.47
CA SER A 110 10.40 -4.83 6.05
C SER A 110 10.22 -5.99 7.02
N SER A 111 11.31 -6.57 7.53
CA SER A 111 11.25 -7.72 8.46
C SER A 111 10.74 -7.38 9.87
N VAL A 112 10.86 -6.13 10.31
CA VAL A 112 10.48 -5.72 11.68
C VAL A 112 9.19 -4.90 11.72
N LEU A 113 8.88 -4.17 10.65
CA LEU A 113 7.72 -3.28 10.59
C LEU A 113 6.52 -3.93 9.92
N LEU A 114 6.68 -4.98 9.12
CA LEU A 114 5.54 -5.64 8.49
C LEU A 114 5.14 -6.90 9.25
N GLU A 115 3.87 -6.95 9.62
CA GLU A 115 3.18 -8.18 9.98
C GLU A 115 2.27 -8.60 8.82
N GLY A 116 2.47 -9.81 8.31
CA GLY A 116 1.82 -10.25 7.08
C GLY A 116 2.34 -9.50 5.87
N GLY A 117 1.45 -9.11 4.96
CA GLY A 117 1.82 -8.53 3.68
C GLY A 117 1.53 -9.49 2.54
N SER A 118 0.43 -9.25 1.82
CA SER A 118 0.11 -9.94 0.58
C SER A 118 -0.17 -8.93 -0.51
N SER A 119 0.20 -9.28 -1.74
CA SER A 119 -0.24 -8.60 -2.94
C SER A 119 -0.82 -9.64 -3.89
N MET A 120 -1.93 -9.30 -4.55
CA MET A 120 -2.61 -10.18 -5.50
C MET A 120 -3.17 -9.34 -6.65
N LEU A 121 -3.00 -9.83 -7.87
CA LEU A 121 -3.64 -9.27 -9.05
C LEU A 121 -4.73 -10.21 -9.55
N GLU A 122 -5.96 -9.71 -9.63
CA GLU A 122 -7.11 -10.42 -10.18
C GLU A 122 -7.89 -9.48 -11.09
N ASP A 123 -8.13 -9.88 -12.35
CA ASP A 123 -8.87 -9.10 -13.35
C ASP A 123 -8.43 -7.62 -13.48
N GLY A 124 -7.11 -7.38 -13.39
CA GLY A 124 -6.53 -6.04 -13.49
C GLY A 124 -6.59 -5.21 -12.20
N LEU A 125 -7.16 -5.74 -11.12
CA LEU A 125 -7.16 -5.12 -9.80
C LEU A 125 -6.02 -5.66 -8.95
N LEU A 126 -5.05 -4.81 -8.64
CA LEU A 126 -4.02 -5.09 -7.66
C LEU A 126 -4.56 -4.78 -6.27
N THR A 127 -4.62 -5.80 -5.40
CA THR A 127 -4.99 -5.67 -3.99
C THR A 127 -3.78 -5.95 -3.13
N CYS A 128 -3.60 -5.17 -2.06
CA CYS A 128 -2.60 -5.41 -1.05
C CYS A 128 -3.17 -5.27 0.34
N ASP A 129 -2.73 -6.15 1.23
CA ASP A 129 -3.08 -6.16 2.64
C ASP A 129 -1.81 -6.24 3.47
N MET A 130 -1.69 -5.38 4.46
CA MET A 130 -0.51 -5.30 5.32
C MET A 130 -0.87 -4.75 6.68
N LYS A 131 -0.03 -5.04 7.67
CA LYS A 131 -0.03 -4.34 8.95
C LYS A 131 1.35 -3.77 9.20
N LEU A 132 1.40 -2.48 9.48
CA LEU A 132 2.62 -1.76 9.82
C LEU A 132 2.73 -1.64 11.34
N LEU A 133 3.71 -2.32 11.94
CA LEU A 133 4.01 -2.34 13.37
C LEU A 133 4.81 -1.10 13.77
N LEU A 134 4.12 -0.01 14.11
CA LEU A 134 4.76 1.28 14.40
C LEU A 134 5.63 1.24 15.67
N ASP A 135 5.27 0.42 16.65
CA ASP A 135 6.06 0.27 17.88
C ASP A 135 7.44 -0.37 17.63
N ASN A 136 7.59 -1.07 16.51
CA ASN A 136 8.84 -1.72 16.13
C ASN A 136 9.83 -0.78 15.42
N VAL A 137 9.50 0.51 15.22
CA VAL A 137 10.42 1.49 14.62
C VAL A 137 11.74 1.60 15.39
N ALA A 138 11.72 1.37 16.71
CA ALA A 138 12.94 1.32 17.52
C ALA A 138 13.89 0.17 17.17
N LEU A 139 13.37 -0.90 16.55
CA LEU A 139 14.11 -2.09 16.13
C LEU A 139 14.71 -1.96 14.73
N VAL A 140 14.39 -0.89 13.99
CA VAL A 140 15.00 -0.61 12.68
C VAL A 140 16.48 -0.29 12.85
N SER A 141 17.32 -0.80 11.95
CA SER A 141 18.76 -0.54 11.94
C SER A 141 19.04 0.96 11.94
N ASN A 142 20.00 1.41 12.76
CA ASN A 142 20.37 2.82 12.85
C ASN A 142 20.74 3.43 11.48
N ASP A 143 21.36 2.65 10.59
CA ASP A 143 21.79 3.11 9.27
C ASP A 143 20.62 3.45 8.32
N THR A 144 19.43 2.92 8.58
CA THR A 144 18.23 3.14 7.75
C THR A 144 17.07 3.75 8.54
N LYS A 145 17.27 4.06 9.82
CA LYS A 145 16.21 4.52 10.71
C LYS A 145 15.63 5.87 10.29
N PHE A 146 16.45 6.74 9.71
CA PHE A 146 16.02 8.03 9.18
C PHE A 146 15.18 7.93 7.90
N MET A 147 15.19 6.76 7.24
CA MET A 147 14.43 6.49 6.03
C MET A 147 13.02 5.92 6.33
N VAL A 148 12.73 5.70 7.61
CA VAL A 148 11.45 5.17 8.10
C VAL A 148 10.75 6.25 8.92
N ILE A 149 9.47 6.47 8.68
CA ILE A 149 8.66 7.44 9.41
C ILE A 149 8.62 7.07 10.90
N THR A 150 8.89 8.05 11.75
CA THR A 150 8.71 7.97 13.19
C THR A 150 7.56 8.91 13.56
N MET A 151 6.42 8.37 13.99
CA MET A 151 5.29 9.16 14.48
C MET A 151 5.44 9.47 15.97
#